data_AF-A0A1H9JX31-F1
#
_entry.id   AF-A0A1H9JX31-F1
#
_cell.length_a   1.000
_cell.length_b   1.000
_cell.length_c   1.000
_cell.angle_alpha   90.00
_cell.angle_beta   90.00
_cell.angle_gamma   90.00
#
_symmetry.space_group_name_H-M   'P 1'
#
loop_
_entity.id
_entity.type
_entity.pdbx_description
1 polymer ?
#
loop_
_entity_poly.entity_id
_entity_poly.type
_entity_poly.pdbx_seq_one_letter_code
_entity_poly.pdbx_strand_id
1 'polypeptide(L)' 'MSAYEEFWTIVCDHAAIFYLMLVAVTVMGVLNLAAMVLGDQSEGAFVVSVMVFAILGVTWVGLAVVLRHCNRL' A
#
# COMPACT_ATOMS: atom_id res chain seq x y z
N MET A 1 21.86 17.59 14.13
CA MET A 1 20.69 16.77 13.74
C MET A 1 21.23 15.47 13.17
N SER A 2 20.72 14.32 13.61
CA SER A 2 21.18 13.04 13.04
C SER A 2 20.53 12.82 11.67
N ALA A 3 21.22 12.15 10.74
CA ALA A 3 20.68 11.85 9.41
C ALA A 3 19.35 11.07 9.46
N TYR A 4 19.12 10.33 10.55
CA TYR A 4 17.87 9.63 10.82
C TYR A 4 16.70 10.59 11.10
N GLU A 5 16.92 11.65 11.89
CA GLU A 5 15.89 12.64 12.19
C GLU A 5 15.53 13.48 10.97
N GLU A 6 16.52 13.82 10.15
CA GLU A 6 16.33 14.58 8.91
C GLU A 6 15.52 13.77 7.88
N PHE A 7 15.82 12.48 7.73
CA PHE A 7 15.04 11.57 6.90
C PHE A 7 13.57 11.53 7.31
N TRP A 8 13.28 11.31 8.60
CA TRP A 8 11.90 11.25 9.08
C TRP A 8 11.17 12.58 8.98
N THR A 9 11.87 13.70 9.12
CA THR A 9 11.26 15.03 8.96
C THR A 9 10.76 15.24 7.53
N ILE A 10 11.58 14.91 6.52
CA ILE A 10 11.20 15.01 5.11
C ILE A 10 10.05 14.05 4.77
N VAL A 11 10.14 12.81 5.25
CA VAL A 11 9.12 11.78 5.03
C VAL A 11 7.78 12.20 5.64
N CYS A 12 7.78 12.73 6.86
CA CYS A 12 6.56 13.18 7.53
C CYS A 12 5.98 14.47 6.93
N ASP A 13 6.79 15.33 6.34
CA ASP A 13 6.29 16.48 5.57
C ASP A 13 5.48 16.02 4.35
N HIS A 14 5.87 14.90 3.73
CA HIS A 14 5.17 14.27 2.62
C HIS A 14 4.09 13.27 3.06
N ALA A 15 3.73 13.20 4.35
CA ALA A 15 2.74 12.25 4.89
C ALA A 15 1.39 12.27 4.15
N ALA A 16 0.96 13.43 3.64
CA ALA A 16 -0.28 13.54 2.87
C ALA A 16 -0.25 12.71 1.57
N ILE A 17 0.90 12.63 0.90
CA ILE A 17 1.08 11.82 -0.32
C ILE A 17 1.06 10.34 0.04
N PHE A 18 1.71 9.95 1.14
CA PHE A 18 1.67 8.57 1.63
C PHE A 18 0.25 8.13 2.01
N TYR A 19 -0.57 9.03 2.55
CA TYR A 19 -1.98 8.78 2.82
C TYR A 19 -2.79 8.57 1.51
N LEU A 20 -2.58 9.42 0.50
CA LEU A 20 -3.19 9.23 -0.82
C LEU A 20 -2.76 7.92 -1.48
N MET A 21 -1.49 7.54 -1.35
CA MET A 21 -1.00 6.24 -1.82
C MET A 21 -1.69 5.09 -1.09
N LEU A 22 -1.92 5.21 0.23
CA LEU A 22 -2.61 4.18 1.00
C LEU A 22 -4.04 4.01 0.50
N VAL A 23 -4.75 5.11 0.23
CA VAL A 23 -6.09 5.07 -0.38
C VAL A 23 -6.06 4.46 -1.79
N ALA A 24 -5.07 4.80 -2.61
CA ALA A 24 -4.93 4.21 -3.94
C ALA A 24 -4.68 2.70 -3.88
N VAL A 25 -3.81 2.25 -2.98
CA VAL A 25 -3.49 0.83 -2.75
C VAL A 25 -4.72 0.07 -2.26
N THR A 26 -5.52 0.65 -1.35
CA THR A 26 -6.77 0.00 -0.91
C THR A 26 -7.78 -0.10 -2.05
N VAL A 27 -7.96 0.95 -2.85
CA VAL A 27 -8.86 0.91 -4.02
C VAL A 27 -8.41 -0.15 -5.02
N MET A 28 -7.11 -0.22 -5.34
CA MET A 28 -6.55 -1.25 -6.23
C MET A 28 -6.74 -2.67 -5.66
N GLY A 29 -6.60 -2.84 -4.35
CA GLY A 29 -6.86 -4.11 -3.67
C GLY A 29 -8.32 -4.53 -3.79
N VAL A 30 -9.26 -3.60 -3.61
CA VAL A 30 -10.70 -3.87 -3.78
C VAL A 30 -11.04 -4.22 -5.22
N LEU A 31 -10.46 -3.52 -6.20
CA LEU A 31 -10.66 -3.82 -7.62
C LEU A 31 -10.11 -5.20 -8.00
N ASN A 32 -8.93 -5.56 -7.49
CA ASN A 32 -8.36 -6.90 -7.69
C ASN A 32 -9.24 -7.98 -7.06
N LEU A 33 -9.81 -7.71 -5.87
CA LEU A 33 -10.75 -8.63 -5.22
C LEU A 33 -12.03 -8.80 -6.05
N ALA A 34 -12.58 -7.70 -6.56
CA ALA A 34 -13.75 -7.71 -7.42
C ALA A 34 -13.49 -8.49 -8.72
N ALA A 35 -12.33 -8.31 -9.33
CA ALA A 35 -11.90 -9.07 -10.51
C ALA A 35 -11.80 -10.58 -10.21
N MET A 36 -11.35 -10.94 -9.01
CA MET A 36 -11.27 -12.32 -8.55
C MET A 36 -12.64 -12.97 -8.35
N VAL A 37 -13.61 -12.21 -7.83
CA VAL A 37 -14.97 -12.69 -7.55
C VAL A 37 -15.84 -12.75 -8.81
N LEU A 38 -15.67 -11.79 -9.73
CA LEU A 38 -16.51 -11.67 -10.92
C LEU A 38 -15.94 -12.37 -12.16
N GLY A 39 -14.63 -12.62 -12.19
CA GLY A 39 -13.95 -13.20 -13.35
C GLY A 39 -13.92 -14.72 -13.31
N ASP A 40 -14.12 -15.35 -14.47
CA ASP A 40 -13.83 -16.77 -14.64
C ASP A 40 -12.31 -16.99 -14.55
N GLN A 41 -11.86 -17.53 -13.44
CA GLN A 41 -10.44 -17.60 -13.10
C GLN A 41 -9.81 -18.84 -13.74
N SER A 42 -8.97 -18.64 -14.75
CA SER A 42 -7.98 -19.66 -15.14
C SER A 42 -6.88 -19.76 -14.08
N GLU A 43 -6.21 -20.91 -13.96
CA GLU A 43 -5.14 -21.11 -12.97
C GLU A 43 -4.06 -20.02 -13.04
N GLY A 44 -3.74 -19.53 -14.25
CA GLY A 44 -2.81 -18.44 -14.46
C GLY A 44 -3.32 -17.09 -13.92
N ALA A 45 -4.60 -16.76 -14.09
CA ALA A 45 -5.19 -15.52 -13.58
C ALA A 45 -5.22 -15.50 -12.04
N PHE A 46 -5.45 -16.65 -11.41
CA PHE A 46 -5.44 -16.80 -9.96
C PHE A 46 -4.08 -16.47 -9.36
N VAL A 47 -3.01 -17.05 -9.92
CA VAL A 47 -1.64 -16.81 -9.44
C VAL A 47 -1.28 -15.32 -9.56
N VAL A 48 -1.67 -14.66 -10.66
CA VAL A 48 -1.43 -13.22 -10.84
C VAL A 48 -2.18 -12.40 -9.80
N SER A 49 -3.46 -12.66 -9.56
CA SER A 49 -4.25 -11.93 -8.56
C SER A 49 -3.67 -12.09 -7.14
N VAL A 50 -3.21 -13.29 -6.77
CA VAL A 50 -2.55 -13.55 -5.48
C VAL A 50 -1.24 -12.77 -5.35
N MET A 51 -0.41 -12.75 -6.39
CA MET A 51 0.84 -11.97 -6.40
C MET A 51 0.59 -10.47 -6.28
N VAL A 52 -0.44 -9.96 -6.96
CA VAL A 52 -0.87 -8.56 -6.83
C VAL A 52 -1.29 -8.27 -5.39
N PHE A 53 -2.04 -9.15 -4.74
CA PHE A 53 -2.38 -8.99 -3.32
C PHE A 53 -1.15 -8.97 -2.41
N ALA A 54 -0.17 -9.82 -2.65
CA ALA A 54 1.05 -9.84 -1.86
C ALA A 54 1.82 -8.51 -1.99
N ILE A 55 1.98 -8.00 -3.22
CA ILE A 55 2.68 -6.72 -3.48
C ILE A 55 1.92 -5.55 -2.85
N LEU A 56 0.60 -5.48 -3.06
CA LEU A 56 -0.25 -4.45 -2.48
C LEU A 56 -0.24 -4.50 -0.95
N GLY A 57 -0.27 -5.71 -0.36
CA GLY A 57 -0.21 -5.91 1.08
C GLY A 57 1.09 -5.43 1.70
N VAL A 58 2.25 -5.75 1.11
CA VAL A 58 3.56 -5.25 1.59
C VAL A 58 3.61 -3.72 1.49
N THR A 59 3.09 -3.16 0.39
CA THR A 59 3.04 -1.71 0.19
C THR A 59 2.16 -1.04 1.24
N TRP A 60 1.00 -1.63 1.53
CA TRP A 60 0.07 -1.15 2.55
C TRP A 60 0.70 -1.15 3.95
N VAL A 61 1.39 -2.23 4.32
CA VAL A 61 2.11 -2.31 5.60
C VAL A 61 3.23 -1.27 5.68
N GLY A 62 4.01 -1.09 4.61
CA GLY A 62 5.07 -0.07 4.56
C GLY A 62 4.52 1.34 4.77
N LEU A 63 3.43 1.69 4.09
CA LEU A 63 2.76 2.98 4.25
C LEU A 63 2.17 3.16 5.65
N ALA A 64 1.55 2.12 6.21
CA ALA A 64 1.01 2.16 7.55
C ALA A 64 2.09 2.38 8.62
N VAL A 65 3.27 1.76 8.47
CA VAL A 65 4.42 1.98 9.37
C VAL A 65 4.90 3.43 9.29
N VAL A 66 5.05 3.98 8.08
CA VAL A 66 5.46 5.38 7.88
C VAL A 66 4.48 6.35 8.53
N LEU A 67 3.18 6.19 8.28
CA LEU A 67 2.16 7.07 8.84
C LEU A 67 2.04 6.95 10.36
N ARG A 68 2.24 5.75 10.92
CA ARG A 68 2.28 5.52 12.36
C ARG A 68 3.48 6.22 13.00
N HIS A 69 4.64 6.19 12.36
CA HIS A 69 5.83 6.88 12.85
C HIS A 69 5.70 8.41 12.77
N CYS A 70 4.98 8.91 11.76
CA CYS A 70 4.65 10.32 11.63
C CYS A 70 3.46 10.79 12.49
N ASN A 71 2.92 9.91 13.36
CA ASN A 71 1.79 10.20 14.27
C ASN A 71 0.55 10.77 13.55
N ARG A 72 0.31 10.31 12.32
CA ARG A 72 -0.76 10.79 11.40
C ARG A 72 -1.86 9.75 11.20
N LEU A 73 -1.90 8.71 12.04
CA LEU A 73 -2.82 7.58 11.96
C LEU A 73 -3.54 7.38 13.29
#